data_AF-A0A7X7D220-F1
#
_entry.id   AF-A0A7X7D220-F1
#
_cell.length_a   1.000
_cell.length_b   1.000
_cell.length_c   1.000
_cell.angle_alpha   90.00
_cell.angle_beta   90.00
_cell.angle_gamma   90.00
#
_symmetry.space_group_name_H-M   'P 1'
#
loop_
_entity.id
_entity.type
_entity.pdbx_description
1 polymer ?
#
loop_
_entity_poly.entity_id
_entity_poly.type
_entity_poly.pdbx_seq_one_letter_code
_entity_poly.pdbx_strand_id
1 'polypeptide(L)'
;MEHRGRDTVKILFCGDFISKNPESIILSDEFNNLIHESDLMFLNFEGAIEPGDPITIMGTAYLPQSIDSPAWCEKNGFNVISLANNHMVDYGQEALTGTMNAFKTSVITGAGD
;
A
#
# COMPACT_ATOMS: atom_id res chain seq x y z
N MET A 1 -30.85 21.45 -12.60
CA MET A 1 -30.03 21.40 -11.38
C MET A 1 -28.59 21.27 -11.84
N GLU A 2 -27.80 22.33 -11.72
CA GLU A 2 -26.39 22.31 -12.15
C GLU A 2 -25.59 21.43 -11.18
N HIS A 3 -25.15 20.26 -11.63
CA HIS A 3 -23.99 19.60 -11.02
C HIS A 3 -22.73 20.35 -11.48
N ARG A 4 -22.38 21.44 -10.79
CA ARG A 4 -20.99 21.90 -10.80
C ARG A 4 -20.20 20.92 -9.94
N GLY A 5 -19.62 19.90 -10.56
CA GLY A 5 -18.63 19.05 -9.91
C GLY A 5 -17.48 19.92 -9.37
N ARG A 6 -16.84 19.50 -8.28
CA ARG A 6 -15.64 20.19 -7.78
C ARG A 6 -14.60 20.26 -8.90
N ASP A 7 -14.07 21.46 -9.19
CA ASP A 7 -12.96 21.68 -10.13
C ASP A 7 -11.58 21.29 -9.55
N THR A 8 -11.56 20.64 -8.39
CA THR A 8 -10.33 20.31 -7.64
C THR A 8 -10.28 18.83 -7.35
N VAL A 9 -9.14 18.21 -7.66
CA VAL A 9 -8.79 16.86 -7.22
C VAL A 9 -7.91 16.95 -5.99
N LYS A 10 -8.29 16.27 -4.91
CA LYS A 10 -7.49 16.12 -3.69
C LYS A 10 -6.73 14.79 -3.73
N ILE A 11 -5.41 14.89 -3.58
CA ILE A 11 -4.53 13.72 -3.58
C ILE A 11 -3.80 13.67 -2.23
N LEU A 12 -3.90 12.54 -1.55
CA LEU A 12 -3.17 12.23 -0.34
C LEU A 12 -2.02 11.28 -0.69
N PHE A 13 -0.81 11.62 -0.25
CA PHE A 13 0.35 10.74 -0.32
C PHE A 13 0.77 10.34 1.08
N CYS A 14 0.82 9.03 1.32
CA CYS A 14 1.36 8.45 2.53
C CYS A 14 2.68 7.73 2.21
N GLY A 15 3.61 7.82 3.17
CA GLY A 15 4.91 7.17 3.05
C GLY A 15 4.84 5.66 3.29
N ASP A 16 5.99 5.11 3.66
CA ASP A 16 6.22 3.67 3.75
C ASP A 16 5.28 3.01 4.77
N PHE A 17 4.52 2.04 4.28
CA PHE A 17 3.69 1.18 5.10
C PHE A 17 4.30 -0.21 5.18
N ILE A 18 4.66 -0.60 6.40
CA ILE A 18 5.12 -1.94 6.73
C ILE A 18 4.45 -2.36 8.05
N SER A 19 3.74 -3.49 8.05
CA SER A 19 3.12 -4.01 9.25
C SER A 19 3.01 -5.53 9.25
N LYS A 20 3.35 -6.13 10.40
CA LYS A 20 3.13 -7.54 10.70
C LYS A 20 1.76 -7.81 11.34
N ASN A 21 1.17 -6.79 11.95
CA ASN A 21 -0.11 -6.88 12.66
C ASN A 21 -0.97 -5.66 12.28
N PRO A 22 -1.36 -5.52 10.99
CA PRO A 22 -2.09 -4.35 10.51
C PRO A 22 -3.42 -4.13 11.26
N GLU A 23 -4.06 -5.20 11.74
CA GLU A 23 -5.28 -5.17 12.54
C GLU A 23 -5.16 -4.43 13.88
N SER A 24 -3.94 -4.29 14.41
CA SER A 24 -3.66 -3.52 15.62
C SER A 24 -3.54 -2.00 15.38
N ILE A 25 -3.43 -1.58 14.12
CA ILE A 25 -3.31 -0.17 13.76
C ILE A 25 -4.68 0.49 13.86
N ILE A 26 -4.76 1.51 14.71
CA ILE A 26 -5.95 2.36 14.87
C ILE A 26 -5.63 3.72 14.27
N LEU A 27 -6.36 4.08 13.22
CA LEU A 27 -6.27 5.42 12.62
C LEU A 27 -7.07 6.41 13.46
N SER A 28 -6.55 7.62 13.63
CA SER A 28 -7.29 8.70 14.29
C SER A 28 -8.47 9.13 13.42
N ASP A 29 -9.53 9.65 14.05
CA ASP A 29 -10.68 10.21 13.33
C ASP A 29 -10.26 11.31 12.35
N GLU A 30 -9.30 12.14 12.73
CA GLU A 30 -8.74 13.19 11.87
C GLU A 30 -8.11 12.62 10.60
N PHE A 31 -7.33 11.54 10.71
CA PHE A 31 -6.70 10.93 9.55
C PHE A 31 -7.70 10.17 8.68
N ASN A 32 -8.66 9.47 9.28
CA ASN A 32 -9.77 8.86 8.55
C ASN A 32 -10.55 9.91 7.75
N ASN A 33 -10.85 11.06 8.35
CA ASN A 33 -11.53 12.16 7.65
C ASN A 33 -10.68 12.67 6.46
N LEU A 34 -9.35 12.81 6.64
CA LEU A 34 -8.46 13.23 5.57
C LEU A 34 -8.45 12.26 4.38
N ILE A 35 -8.45 10.95 4.66
CA ILE A 35 -8.56 9.89 3.64
C ILE A 35 -9.92 10.03 2.92
N HIS A 36 -11.03 10.13 3.65
CA HIS A 36 -12.38 10.18 3.08
C HIS A 36 -12.67 11.47 2.29
N GLU A 37 -11.98 12.58 2.61
CA GLU A 37 -12.10 13.83 1.88
C GLU A 37 -11.25 13.89 0.60
N SER A 38 -10.37 12.92 0.39
CA SER A 38 -9.46 12.84 -0.76
C SER A 38 -10.06 11.99 -1.88
N ASP A 39 -9.68 12.28 -3.13
CA ASP A 39 -10.13 11.52 -4.30
C ASP A 39 -9.17 10.34 -4.60
N LEU A 40 -7.87 10.57 -4.41
CA LEU A 40 -6.81 9.58 -4.58
C LEU A 40 -5.94 9.52 -3.33
N MET A 41 -5.75 8.31 -2.82
CA MET A 41 -5.02 8.04 -1.58
C MET A 41 -3.91 7.05 -1.89
N PHE A 42 -2.72 7.59 -2.07
CA PHE A 42 -1.50 6.85 -2.36
C PHE A 42 -0.87 6.33 -1.07
N LEU A 43 -0.43 5.09 -1.10
CA LEU A 43 0.39 4.48 -0.05
C LEU A 43 1.60 3.79 -0.68
N ASN A 44 2.79 4.05 -0.15
CA ASN A 44 3.97 3.25 -0.50
C ASN A 44 3.94 1.95 0.32
N PHE A 45 3.76 0.81 -0.33
CA PHE A 45 3.68 -0.49 0.35
C PHE A 45 5.05 -1.16 0.33
N GLU A 46 5.75 -1.07 1.46
CA GLU A 46 7.21 -1.21 1.48
C GLU A 46 7.68 -2.66 1.37
N GLY A 47 6.95 -3.61 1.97
CA GLY A 47 7.35 -5.01 1.99
C GLY A 47 6.42 -5.91 1.18
N ALA A 48 6.97 -6.94 0.56
CA ALA A 48 6.14 -8.00 -0.02
C ALA A 48 5.43 -8.83 1.07
N ILE A 49 4.23 -9.31 0.75
CA ILE A 49 3.52 -10.30 1.57
C ILE A 49 4.13 -11.69 1.36
N GLU A 50 3.96 -12.57 2.35
CA GLU A 50 4.41 -13.98 2.29
C GLU A 50 5.90 -14.12 1.95
N PRO A 51 6.81 -13.76 2.87
CA PRO A 51 8.24 -13.89 2.63
C PRO A 51 8.62 -15.38 2.45
N GLY A 52 9.09 -15.72 1.25
CA GLY A 52 9.95 -16.89 1.05
C GLY A 52 11.33 -16.67 1.68
N ASP A 53 12.34 -17.34 1.14
CA ASP A 53 13.73 -17.04 1.52
C ASP A 53 14.13 -15.66 0.98
N PRO A 54 14.64 -14.76 1.84
CA PRO A 54 15.04 -13.43 1.39
C PRO A 54 16.25 -13.48 0.46
N ILE A 55 16.22 -12.67 -0.60
CA ILE A 55 17.29 -12.46 -1.58
C ILE A 55 17.98 -11.10 -1.43
N THR A 56 17.81 -10.45 -0.28
CA THR A 56 18.23 -9.07 -0.06
C THR A 56 19.75 -8.91 -0.03
N ILE A 57 20.19 -7.67 -0.18
CA ILE A 57 21.60 -7.30 -0.10
C ILE A 57 22.09 -7.49 1.34
N MET A 58 23.25 -8.11 1.51
CA MET A 58 23.90 -8.22 2.82
C MET A 58 24.01 -6.85 3.51
N GLY A 59 23.43 -6.76 4.71
CA GLY A 59 23.43 -5.53 5.53
C GLY A 59 22.15 -4.71 5.46
N THR A 60 21.14 -5.10 4.66
CA THR A 60 19.81 -4.48 4.69
C THR A 60 18.86 -5.21 5.64
N ALA A 61 17.86 -4.48 6.15
CA ALA A 61 16.82 -5.07 6.98
C ALA A 61 15.84 -5.86 6.10
N TYR A 62 15.46 -7.05 6.58
CA TYR A 62 14.34 -7.80 6.01
C TYR A 62 13.03 -7.18 6.47
N LEU A 63 12.18 -6.75 5.54
CA LEU A 63 10.89 -6.13 5.83
C LEU A 63 9.72 -7.03 5.39
N PRO A 64 9.44 -8.13 6.11
CA PRO A 64 8.30 -8.97 5.81
C PRO A 64 6.99 -8.26 6.20
N GLN A 65 6.02 -8.32 5.29
CA GLN A 65 4.69 -7.74 5.46
C GLN A 65 3.65 -8.83 5.79
N SER A 66 2.67 -8.51 6.63
CA SER A 66 1.52 -9.39 6.85
C SER A 66 0.71 -9.59 5.58
N ILE A 67 0.22 -10.81 5.36
CA ILE A 67 -0.73 -11.15 4.29
C ILE A 67 -2.05 -10.38 4.40
N ASP A 68 -2.40 -9.91 5.60
CA ASP A 68 -3.62 -9.13 5.86
C ASP A 68 -3.44 -7.64 5.52
N SER A 69 -2.20 -7.20 5.26
CA SER A 69 -1.88 -5.80 5.00
C SER A 69 -2.60 -5.23 3.77
N PRO A 70 -2.67 -5.91 2.61
CA PRO A 70 -3.39 -5.40 1.45
C PRO A 70 -4.88 -5.14 1.75
N ALA A 71 -5.55 -6.09 2.38
CA ALA A 71 -6.96 -5.96 2.76
C ALA A 71 -7.17 -4.83 3.78
N TRP A 72 -6.24 -4.66 4.72
CA TRP A 72 -6.28 -3.55 5.67
C TRP A 72 -6.14 -2.20 4.96
N CYS A 73 -5.20 -2.05 4.02
CA CYS A 73 -5.01 -0.81 3.25
C CYS A 73 -6.29 -0.42 2.49
N GLU A 74 -6.87 -1.37 1.74
CA GLU A 74 -8.09 -1.11 0.97
C GLU A 74 -9.29 -0.80 1.88
N LYS A 75 -9.44 -1.52 2.99
CA LYS A 75 -10.50 -1.26 3.98
C LYS A 75 -10.41 0.14 4.59
N ASN A 76 -9.19 0.67 4.77
CA ASN A 76 -8.96 2.01 5.30
C ASN A 76 -8.94 3.09 4.22
N GLY A 77 -9.33 2.77 2.97
CA GLY A 77 -9.58 3.76 1.93
C GLY A 77 -8.39 4.08 1.02
N PHE A 78 -7.23 3.43 1.19
CA PHE A 78 -6.14 3.58 0.22
C PHE A 78 -6.53 2.91 -1.11
N ASN A 79 -6.47 3.68 -2.20
CA ASN A 79 -6.94 3.24 -3.51
C ASN A 79 -5.87 3.28 -4.60
N VAL A 80 -4.67 3.82 -4.31
CA VAL A 80 -3.50 3.70 -5.17
C VAL A 80 -2.32 3.20 -4.35
N ILE A 81 -1.71 2.09 -4.77
CA ILE A 81 -0.62 1.43 -4.05
C ILE A 81 0.64 1.47 -4.90
N SER A 82 1.67 2.12 -4.38
CA SER A 82 3.00 2.13 -4.99
C SER A 82 3.82 0.96 -4.48
N LEU A 83 4.41 0.20 -5.41
CA LEU A 83 5.33 -0.89 -5.12
C LEU A 83 6.77 -0.59 -5.59
N ALA A 84 7.01 0.60 -6.18
CA ALA A 84 8.34 1.06 -6.62
C ALA A 84 9.20 1.53 -5.43
N ASN A 85 9.53 0.60 -4.55
CA ASN A 85 10.44 0.83 -3.42
C ASN A 85 11.58 -0.19 -3.44
N ASN A 86 12.54 0.00 -2.53
CA ASN A 86 13.76 -0.80 -2.53
C ASN A 86 13.60 -2.15 -1.82
N HIS A 87 12.42 -2.47 -1.27
CA HIS A 87 12.17 -3.67 -0.47
C HIS A 87 11.15 -4.63 -1.10
N MET A 88 10.38 -4.20 -2.10
CA MET A 88 9.33 -5.01 -2.73
C MET A 88 9.82 -6.34 -3.33
N VAL A 89 11.07 -6.37 -3.81
CA VAL A 89 11.66 -7.56 -4.45
C VAL A 89 12.63 -8.29 -3.52
N ASP A 90 12.61 -7.97 -2.22
CA ASP A 90 13.45 -8.62 -1.21
C ASP A 90 13.23 -10.14 -1.11
N TYR A 91 12.08 -10.62 -1.58
CA TYR A 91 11.68 -12.03 -1.58
C TYR A 91 11.43 -12.57 -3.01
N GLY A 92 11.95 -11.86 -4.03
CA GLY A 92 11.87 -12.28 -5.43
C GLY A 92 10.54 -11.99 -6.13
N GLN A 93 10.49 -12.35 -7.41
CA GLN A 93 9.38 -12.03 -8.32
C GLN A 93 8.05 -12.71 -7.92
N GLU A 94 8.11 -13.89 -7.30
CA GLU A 94 6.92 -14.60 -6.84
C GLU A 94 6.23 -13.83 -5.71
N ALA A 95 6.98 -13.30 -4.74
CA ALA A 95 6.45 -12.48 -3.66
C ALA A 95 5.89 -11.15 -4.17
N LEU A 96 6.54 -10.50 -5.15
CA LEU A 96 6.00 -9.32 -5.83
C LEU A 96 4.65 -9.65 -6.49
N THR A 97 4.60 -10.73 -7.27
CA THR A 97 3.37 -11.15 -7.97
C THR A 97 2.25 -11.51 -6.99
N GLY A 98 2.59 -12.21 -5.90
CA GLY A 98 1.66 -12.50 -4.80
C GLY A 98 1.11 -11.23 -4.16
N THR A 99 1.99 -10.26 -3.88
CA THR A 99 1.63 -8.95 -3.32
C THR A 99 0.68 -8.19 -4.26
N MET A 100 1.02 -8.08 -5.55
CA MET A 100 0.16 -7.45 -6.56
C MET A 100 -1.23 -8.10 -6.60
N ASN A 101 -1.28 -9.43 -6.60
CA ASN A 101 -2.53 -10.19 -6.67
C ASN A 101 -3.37 -10.10 -5.38
N ALA A 102 -2.79 -9.72 -4.24
CA ALA A 102 -3.53 -9.64 -2.98
C ALA A 102 -4.38 -8.37 -2.87
N PHE A 103 -4.00 -7.30 -3.55
CA PHE A 103 -4.85 -6.13 -3.74
C PHE A 103 -5.96 -6.44 -4.73
N LYS A 104 -7.21 -6.10 -4.39
CA LYS A 104 -8.41 -6.50 -5.14
C LYS A 104 -9.15 -5.33 -5.75
N THR A 105 -9.02 -4.15 -5.15
CA THR A 105 -9.83 -2.97 -5.51
C THR A 105 -8.98 -1.74 -5.81
N SER A 106 -7.77 -1.69 -5.29
CA SER A 106 -6.83 -0.60 -5.51
C SER A 106 -6.09 -0.72 -6.85
N VAL A 107 -5.64 0.43 -7.36
CA VAL A 107 -4.74 0.50 -8.52
C VAL A 107 -3.31 0.30 -8.02
N ILE A 108 -2.59 -0.64 -8.63
CA ILE A 108 -1.17 -0.87 -8.38
C ILE A 108 -0.33 -0.05 -9.35
N THR A 109 0.76 0.54 -8.88
CA THR A 109 1.73 1.27 -9.72
C THR A 109 3.18 0.98 -9.30
N GLY A 110 4.11 1.17 -10.24
CA GLY A 110 5.54 1.15 -9.98
C GLY A 110 6.25 -0.21 -10.12
N ALA A 111 5.52 -1.32 -10.28
CA ALA A 111 6.10 -2.65 -10.44
C ALA A 111 6.45 -3.03 -11.90
N GLY A 112 6.04 -2.23 -12.88
CA GLY A 112 6.15 -2.58 -14.31
C GLY A 112 5.14 -3.66 -14.74
N ASP A 113 5.14 -3.97 -16.04
CA ASP A 113 4.40 -5.09 -16.65
C ASP A 113 5.36 -6.24 -17.01
#